data_AF-A0A0K6G0N0-F1
#
_entry.id   AF-A0A0K6G0N0-F1
#
_cell.length_a   1.000
_cell.length_b   1.000
_cell.length_c   1.000
_cell.angle_alpha   90.00
_cell.angle_beta   90.00
_cell.angle_gamma   90.00
#
_symmetry.space_group_name_H-M   'P 1'
#
loop_
_entity.id
_entity.type
_entity.pdbx_description
1 polymer ?
#
loop_
_entity_poly.entity_id
_entity_poly.type
_entity_poly.pdbx_seq_one_letter_code
_entity_poly.pdbx_strand_id
1 'polypeptide(L)'
;MPLSYTPRKIAVHPEHQLFYLIESDHRTWGSEAKNKRLADLKHAGKQIDQELADLPPEEFGLPRAGAGQWASCVRIVDPTEPKTLFKIELDNNESAFSVAVVPFAARENELFLVVGTAKDTRVSPRTCTTGYLRTYRILEEGKRLELLHQTEVDDVPLALLGIKGRLCAGVGKALRIYEMGKKKLLRKSENKTFSSPIVTLTSQASRIIVGDMQESIHFATYKAESNRLLVFADDTSARWVTSAALVDYDTVAVGDKFGNIFINRLPANVSQQVDDDPTGAGIMHEREFLHGAPHKTKLLAHFNVGDIVTSVHRAALVPGGRDVVAYTGLHGTIGVLIPLASKEDVDFITTLEQHMRSEHPSLVGRDHLAYRGYYVPVKAVVDGDLCERFAMLPSTKQKSIAGELDRTVGEVLKKLEGLRVAGSGF
;
A
#
# COMPACT_ATOMS: atom_id res chain seq x y z
N MET A 1 -19.83 -6.69 7.15
CA MET A 1 -20.28 -5.53 7.93
C MET A 1 -20.34 -4.32 7.01
N PRO A 2 -21.46 -3.57 6.97
CA PRO A 2 -21.53 -2.32 6.23
C PRO A 2 -20.65 -1.23 6.85
N LEU A 3 -20.07 -0.36 6.02
CA LEU A 3 -19.28 0.81 6.42
C LEU A 3 -20.05 2.10 6.10
N SER A 4 -19.59 3.23 6.63
CA SER A 4 -20.26 4.53 6.41
C SER A 4 -19.74 5.25 5.18
N TYR A 5 -18.44 5.17 4.88
CA TYR A 5 -17.82 5.74 3.69
C TYR A 5 -16.81 4.77 3.07
N THR A 6 -16.19 5.15 1.95
CA THR A 6 -15.16 4.31 1.30
C THR A 6 -13.95 4.10 2.23
N PRO A 7 -13.59 2.85 2.57
CA PRO A 7 -12.39 2.58 3.35
C PRO A 7 -11.12 2.98 2.58
N ARG A 8 -10.16 3.60 3.27
CA ARG A 8 -8.90 4.09 2.66
C ARG A 8 -7.68 3.29 3.08
N LYS A 9 -7.48 3.10 4.38
CA LYS A 9 -6.37 2.32 4.96
C LYS A 9 -6.80 1.69 6.28
N ILE A 10 -6.10 0.62 6.65
CA ILE A 10 -6.30 -0.12 7.90
C ILE A 10 -4.96 -0.17 8.63
N ALA A 11 -4.98 0.06 9.94
CA ALA A 11 -3.90 -0.32 10.83
C ALA A 11 -4.36 -1.44 11.78
N VAL A 12 -3.49 -2.40 12.04
CA VAL A 12 -3.79 -3.54 12.91
C VAL A 12 -3.21 -3.25 14.29
N HIS A 13 -3.98 -3.51 15.35
CA HIS A 13 -3.45 -3.43 16.70
C HIS A 13 -2.45 -4.59 16.93
N PRO A 14 -1.27 -4.34 17.52
CA PRO A 14 -0.22 -5.36 17.61
C PRO A 14 -0.54 -6.52 18.57
N GLU A 15 -1.32 -6.27 19.63
CA GLU A 15 -1.60 -7.28 20.67
C GLU A 15 -3.04 -7.80 20.60
N HIS A 16 -4.03 -6.90 20.58
CA HIS A 16 -5.43 -7.24 20.34
C HIS A 16 -5.74 -7.43 18.85
N GLN A 17 -6.63 -8.37 18.51
CA GLN A 17 -7.07 -8.61 17.14
C GLN A 17 -8.09 -7.54 16.69
N LEU A 18 -7.69 -6.27 16.67
CA LEU A 18 -8.56 -5.14 16.31
C LEU A 18 -8.02 -4.39 15.10
N PHE A 19 -8.94 -3.87 14.28
CA PHE A 19 -8.63 -3.04 13.12
C PHE A 19 -9.03 -1.58 13.36
N TYR A 20 -8.09 -0.68 13.09
CA TYR A 20 -8.30 0.76 13.02
C TYR A 20 -8.46 1.16 11.56
N LEU A 21 -9.68 1.47 11.17
CA LEU A 21 -10.06 1.82 9.81
C LEU A 21 -10.23 3.33 9.67
N ILE A 22 -9.76 3.88 8.55
CA ILE A 22 -10.14 5.22 8.11
C ILE A 22 -11.01 5.14 6.87
N GLU A 23 -12.11 5.90 6.88
CA GLU A 23 -13.09 5.96 5.80
C GLU A 23 -13.21 7.40 5.32
N SER A 24 -13.23 7.64 4.01
CA SER A 24 -13.28 9.01 3.46
C SER A 24 -13.91 9.05 2.07
N ASP A 25 -14.91 9.91 1.87
CA ASP A 25 -15.56 10.15 0.58
C ASP A 25 -15.48 11.61 0.14
N HIS A 26 -15.11 11.80 -1.13
CA HIS A 26 -15.15 13.10 -1.79
C HIS A 26 -16.54 13.34 -2.41
N ARG A 27 -16.95 14.62 -2.47
CA ARG A 27 -18.26 15.06 -2.96
C ARG A 27 -19.41 14.44 -2.16
N THR A 28 -19.22 14.38 -0.85
CA THR A 28 -20.20 13.87 0.12
C THR A 28 -20.27 14.82 1.30
N TRP A 29 -21.47 15.05 1.84
CA TRP A 29 -21.65 15.86 3.04
C TRP A 29 -21.34 15.04 4.30
N GLY A 30 -20.42 15.51 5.13
CA GLY A 30 -20.25 14.99 6.50
C GLY A 30 -21.49 15.29 7.36
N SER A 31 -21.67 14.52 8.44
CA SER A 31 -22.85 14.60 9.30
C SER A 31 -23.10 16.01 9.86
N GLU A 32 -22.06 16.68 10.36
CA GLU A 32 -22.16 18.06 10.87
C GLU A 32 -22.59 19.05 9.77
N ALA A 33 -21.95 18.98 8.59
CA ALA A 33 -22.24 19.86 7.47
C ALA A 33 -23.65 19.65 6.92
N LYS A 34 -24.13 18.39 6.86
CA LYS A 34 -25.52 18.04 6.52
C LYS A 34 -26.47 18.69 7.51
N ASN A 35 -26.25 18.50 8.81
CA ASN A 35 -27.13 19.01 9.86
C ASN A 35 -27.19 20.54 9.87
N LYS A 36 -26.04 21.21 9.72
CA LYS A 36 -25.97 22.66 9.61
C LYS A 36 -26.75 23.19 8.40
N ARG A 37 -26.59 22.56 7.23
CA ARG A 37 -27.33 22.94 6.02
C ARG A 37 -28.84 22.76 6.19
N LEU A 38 -29.28 21.67 6.82
CA LEU A 38 -30.69 21.45 7.11
C LEU A 38 -31.24 22.52 8.06
N ALA A 39 -30.47 22.90 9.09
CA ALA A 39 -30.84 23.98 9.99
C ALA A 39 -30.96 25.33 9.26
N ASP A 40 -29.99 25.67 8.41
CA ASP A 40 -30.00 26.92 7.61
C ASP A 40 -31.21 26.98 6.67
N LEU A 41 -31.59 25.85 6.05
CA LEU A 41 -32.77 25.77 5.19
C LEU A 41 -34.08 25.91 5.98
N LYS A 42 -34.17 25.32 7.18
CA LYS A 42 -35.31 25.51 8.10
C LYS A 42 -35.45 26.98 8.51
N HIS A 43 -34.34 27.64 8.86
CA HIS A 43 -34.33 29.07 9.18
C HIS A 43 -34.71 29.96 8.00
N ALA A 44 -34.36 29.56 6.78
CA ALA A 44 -34.79 30.25 5.55
C ALA A 44 -36.27 29.98 5.18
N GLY A 45 -37.05 29.33 6.05
CA GLY A 45 -38.48 29.07 5.85
C GLY A 45 -38.79 28.00 4.81
N LYS A 46 -37.80 27.19 4.40
CA LYS A 46 -38.04 26.08 3.47
C LYS A 46 -38.61 24.88 4.21
N GLN A 47 -39.68 24.31 3.68
CA GLN A 47 -40.20 23.03 4.15
C GLN A 47 -39.20 21.93 3.79
N ILE A 48 -38.76 21.18 4.79
CA ILE A 48 -37.89 20.02 4.62
C ILE A 48 -38.72 18.78 4.90
N ASP A 49 -38.81 17.92 3.90
CA ASP A 49 -39.32 16.57 4.07
C ASP A 49 -38.26 15.76 4.84
N GLN A 50 -38.57 15.43 6.08
CA GLN A 50 -37.65 14.71 6.96
C GLN A 50 -37.53 13.23 6.56
N GLU A 51 -38.60 12.63 6.00
CA GLU A 51 -38.56 11.25 5.51
C GLU A 51 -37.59 11.13 4.33
N LEU A 52 -37.61 12.12 3.42
CA LEU A 52 -36.65 12.19 2.32
C LEU A 52 -35.21 12.47 2.79
N ALA A 53 -35.05 13.26 3.85
CA ALA A 53 -33.74 13.62 4.37
C ALA A 53 -33.03 12.46 5.09
N ASP A 54 -33.79 11.51 5.62
CA ASP A 54 -33.31 10.39 6.44
C ASP A 54 -33.41 9.04 5.73
N LEU A 55 -33.53 9.04 4.40
CA LEU A 55 -33.46 7.83 3.58
C LEU A 55 -32.18 7.02 3.86
N PRO A 56 -32.28 5.67 3.87
CA PRO A 56 -31.15 4.79 4.18
C PRO A 56 -30.04 4.93 3.13
N PRO A 57 -28.80 5.28 3.53
CA PRO A 57 -27.70 5.44 2.58
C PRO A 57 -27.32 4.16 1.84
N GLU A 58 -27.60 2.97 2.40
CA GLU A 58 -27.31 1.70 1.72
C GLU A 58 -28.14 1.50 0.44
N GLU A 59 -29.35 2.07 0.39
CA GLU A 59 -30.27 1.93 -0.75
C GLU A 59 -30.20 3.13 -1.69
N PHE A 60 -30.15 4.34 -1.13
CA PHE A 60 -30.26 5.58 -1.91
C PHE A 60 -28.92 6.28 -2.15
N GLY A 61 -27.86 5.79 -1.52
CA GLY A 61 -26.54 6.43 -1.52
C GLY A 61 -26.47 7.64 -0.60
N LEU A 62 -25.24 8.09 -0.34
CA LEU A 62 -24.98 9.24 0.51
C LEU A 62 -25.32 10.57 -0.21
N PRO A 63 -25.84 11.59 0.52
CA PRO A 63 -26.08 12.91 -0.04
C PRO A 63 -24.82 13.52 -0.66
N ARG A 64 -24.89 13.78 -1.97
CA ARG A 64 -23.76 14.31 -2.74
C ARG A 64 -23.55 15.80 -2.48
N ALA A 65 -22.29 16.19 -2.49
CA ALA A 65 -21.83 17.56 -2.27
C ALA A 65 -21.00 18.07 -3.47
N GLY A 66 -20.72 19.37 -3.47
CA GLY A 66 -19.83 19.98 -4.46
C GLY A 66 -18.39 19.47 -4.36
N ALA A 67 -17.60 19.74 -5.40
CA ALA A 67 -16.16 19.42 -5.36
C ALA A 67 -15.46 20.17 -4.21
N GLY A 68 -14.54 19.48 -3.53
CA GLY A 68 -13.84 19.99 -2.35
C GLY A 68 -14.57 19.77 -1.02
N GLN A 69 -15.76 19.17 -1.03
CA GLN A 69 -16.46 18.71 0.18
C GLN A 69 -16.13 17.24 0.46
N TRP A 70 -15.95 16.93 1.74
CA TRP A 70 -15.55 15.61 2.23
C TRP A 70 -16.39 15.18 3.42
N ALA A 71 -16.58 13.86 3.52
CA ALA A 71 -17.05 13.18 4.70
C ALA A 71 -16.02 12.10 5.06
N SER A 72 -15.68 11.98 6.34
CA SER A 72 -14.67 11.03 6.78
C SER A 72 -14.88 10.62 8.22
N CYS A 73 -14.48 9.40 8.57
CA CYS A 73 -14.48 8.93 9.95
C CYS A 73 -13.30 8.00 10.25
N VAL A 74 -13.04 7.83 11.55
CA VAL A 74 -12.12 6.81 12.09
C VAL A 74 -12.97 5.78 12.83
N ARG A 75 -12.75 4.50 12.57
CA ARG A 75 -13.52 3.39 13.15
C ARG A 75 -12.62 2.30 13.73
N ILE A 76 -13.04 1.75 14.86
CA ILE A 76 -12.48 0.51 15.42
C ILE A 76 -13.43 -0.64 15.10
N VAL A 77 -12.89 -1.70 14.51
CA VAL A 77 -13.64 -2.89 14.09
C VAL A 77 -13.04 -4.11 14.76
N ASP A 78 -13.91 -4.97 15.28
CA ASP A 78 -13.57 -6.33 15.66
C ASP A 78 -13.74 -7.22 14.41
N PRO A 79 -12.68 -7.83 13.86
CA PRO A 79 -12.79 -8.70 12.69
C PRO A 79 -13.34 -10.08 13.03
N THR A 80 -13.32 -10.51 14.30
CA THR A 80 -13.82 -11.83 14.73
C THR A 80 -15.33 -11.85 14.85
N GLU A 81 -15.89 -10.77 15.40
CA GLU A 81 -17.31 -10.46 15.37
C GLU A 81 -17.47 -9.17 14.56
N PRO A 82 -17.78 -9.22 13.26
CA PRO A 82 -17.67 -8.09 12.33
C PRO A 82 -18.63 -6.94 12.68
N LYS A 83 -18.28 -6.19 13.73
CA LYS A 83 -19.07 -5.14 14.39
C LYS A 83 -18.19 -3.93 14.64
N THR A 84 -18.83 -2.77 14.68
CA THR A 84 -18.18 -1.52 15.06
C THR A 84 -18.10 -1.46 16.58
N LEU A 85 -16.89 -1.29 17.12
CA LEU A 85 -16.69 -1.04 18.54
C LEU A 85 -16.75 0.45 18.87
N PHE A 86 -16.18 1.28 17.99
CA PHE A 86 -16.06 2.71 18.22
C PHE A 86 -15.94 3.46 16.89
N LYS A 87 -16.47 4.68 16.83
CA LYS A 87 -16.48 5.52 15.62
C LYS A 87 -16.38 6.99 16.00
N ILE A 88 -15.51 7.73 15.31
CA ILE A 88 -15.39 9.19 15.39
C ILE A 88 -15.60 9.77 13.99
N GLU A 89 -16.61 10.61 13.82
CA GLU A 89 -16.77 11.43 12.60
C GLU A 89 -15.74 12.56 12.58
N LEU A 90 -15.20 12.85 11.40
CA LEU A 90 -14.33 14.00 11.17
C LEU A 90 -15.17 15.18 10.65
N ASP A 91 -15.03 16.28 11.35
CA ASP A 91 -15.77 17.52 11.13
C ASP A 91 -14.95 18.54 10.33
N ASN A 92 -15.53 19.72 10.08
CA ASN A 92 -14.83 20.86 9.46
C ASN A 92 -14.20 20.58 8.08
N ASN A 93 -14.86 19.76 7.26
CA ASN A 93 -14.41 19.38 5.91
C ASN A 93 -13.00 18.78 5.90
N GLU A 94 -12.72 17.98 6.92
CA GLU A 94 -11.47 17.26 7.10
C GLU A 94 -11.62 15.80 6.65
N SER A 95 -10.60 15.29 5.96
CA SER A 95 -10.58 13.93 5.40
C SER A 95 -9.34 13.17 5.84
N ALA A 96 -9.50 11.89 6.21
CA ALA A 96 -8.39 11.01 6.56
C ALA A 96 -7.76 10.35 5.32
N PHE A 97 -6.43 10.26 5.30
CA PHE A 97 -5.64 9.71 4.18
C PHE A 97 -4.64 8.64 4.62
N SER A 98 -4.20 8.67 5.88
CA SER A 98 -3.25 7.71 6.41
C SER A 98 -3.51 7.39 7.88
N VAL A 99 -3.10 6.21 8.30
CA VAL A 99 -3.26 5.73 9.67
C VAL A 99 -2.10 4.81 10.03
N ALA A 100 -1.59 4.92 11.26
CA ALA A 100 -0.59 4.01 11.81
C ALA A 100 -0.75 3.89 13.33
N VAL A 101 -0.55 2.68 13.85
CA VAL A 101 -0.33 2.46 15.29
C VAL A 101 1.16 2.60 15.55
N VAL A 102 1.54 3.48 16.47
CA VAL A 102 2.94 3.84 16.73
C VAL A 102 3.25 3.73 18.22
N PRO A 103 4.21 2.87 18.62
CA PRO A 103 4.81 2.94 19.95
C PRO A 103 5.74 4.14 20.02
N PHE A 104 5.57 5.01 21.02
CA PHE A 104 6.45 6.17 21.21
C PHE A 104 7.42 5.95 22.38
N ALA A 105 8.73 5.95 22.11
CA ALA A 105 9.76 5.77 23.14
C ALA A 105 9.71 6.86 24.22
N ALA A 106 9.36 8.09 23.84
CA ALA A 106 9.18 9.22 24.75
C ALA A 106 7.97 9.06 25.72
N ARG A 107 7.15 8.02 25.53
CA ARG A 107 6.03 7.61 26.39
C ARG A 107 6.17 6.15 26.79
N GLU A 108 7.40 5.71 27.08
CA GLU A 108 7.66 4.34 27.57
C GLU A 108 7.16 3.25 26.58
N ASN A 109 7.18 3.56 25.28
CA ASN A 109 6.65 2.72 24.20
C ASN A 109 5.13 2.44 24.26
N GLU A 110 4.35 3.26 24.97
CA GLU A 110 2.88 3.24 24.89
C GLU A 110 2.42 3.40 23.42
N LEU A 111 1.38 2.64 23.05
CA LEU A 111 0.81 2.63 21.71
C LEU A 111 -0.17 3.78 21.52
N PHE A 112 0.01 4.53 20.43
CA PHE A 112 -0.90 5.58 20.01
C PHE A 112 -1.35 5.34 18.58
N LEU A 113 -2.58 5.73 18.27
CA LEU A 113 -3.08 5.77 16.90
C LEU A 113 -2.81 7.16 16.32
N VAL A 114 -2.06 7.24 15.23
CA VAL A 114 -1.86 8.48 14.49
C VAL A 114 -2.63 8.41 13.19
N VAL A 115 -3.50 9.40 12.96
CA VAL A 115 -4.28 9.56 11.73
C VAL A 115 -3.82 10.82 11.02
N GLY A 116 -3.37 10.66 9.78
CA GLY A 116 -3.02 11.75 8.89
C GLY A 116 -4.25 12.22 8.14
N THR A 117 -4.59 13.49 8.33
CA THR A 117 -5.79 14.12 7.78
C THR A 117 -5.44 15.42 7.06
N ALA A 118 -6.37 15.93 6.26
CA ALA A 118 -6.24 17.28 5.70
C ALA A 118 -7.61 17.92 5.46
N LYS A 119 -7.62 19.26 5.57
CA LYS A 119 -8.80 20.11 5.47
C LYS A 119 -8.91 20.75 4.08
N ASP A 120 -10.14 20.85 3.58
CA ASP A 120 -10.50 21.49 2.31
C ASP A 120 -9.69 20.97 1.11
N THR A 121 -9.43 19.66 1.09
CA THR A 121 -8.61 19.07 0.04
C THR A 121 -9.32 19.11 -1.31
N ARG A 122 -8.58 19.46 -2.36
CA ARG A 122 -9.02 19.36 -3.76
C ARG A 122 -8.20 18.27 -4.46
N VAL A 123 -8.88 17.50 -5.30
CA VAL A 123 -8.23 16.42 -6.08
C VAL A 123 -7.53 16.99 -7.32
N SER A 124 -8.17 17.94 -8.01
CA SER A 124 -7.63 18.57 -9.22
C SER A 124 -8.01 20.06 -9.29
N PRO A 125 -7.01 20.98 -9.31
CA PRO A 125 -5.61 20.73 -8.95
C PRO A 125 -5.48 20.25 -7.49
N ARG A 126 -4.45 19.46 -7.19
CA ARG A 126 -4.21 18.94 -5.82
C ARG A 126 -3.81 20.08 -4.89
N THR A 127 -4.68 20.41 -3.93
CA THR A 127 -4.41 21.42 -2.89
C THR A 127 -5.07 21.04 -1.57
N CYS A 128 -4.67 21.65 -0.47
CA CYS A 128 -5.34 21.60 0.82
C CYS A 128 -5.12 22.92 1.57
N THR A 129 -6.03 23.29 2.49
CA THR A 129 -5.81 24.47 3.35
C THR A 129 -4.74 24.18 4.39
N THR A 130 -4.83 23.02 5.05
CA THR A 130 -3.91 22.59 6.12
C THR A 130 -3.99 21.07 6.27
N GLY A 131 -2.87 20.41 6.56
CA GLY A 131 -2.83 19.01 6.95
C GLY A 131 -2.70 18.85 8.46
N TYR A 132 -3.07 17.70 9.01
CA TYR A 132 -2.89 17.40 10.41
C TYR A 132 -2.41 15.98 10.67
N LEU A 133 -1.63 15.82 11.74
CA LEU A 133 -1.37 14.55 12.39
C LEU A 133 -2.19 14.54 13.69
N ARG A 134 -3.36 13.87 13.65
CA ARG A 134 -4.19 13.65 14.82
C ARG A 134 -3.67 12.45 15.59
N THR A 135 -3.31 12.65 16.84
CA THR A 135 -2.79 11.58 17.70
C THR A 135 -3.83 11.24 18.75
N TYR A 136 -4.24 9.98 18.76
CA TYR A 136 -5.22 9.43 19.69
C TYR A 136 -4.54 8.50 20.67
N ARG A 137 -4.89 8.64 21.94
CA ARG A 137 -4.60 7.64 22.95
C ARG A 137 -5.52 6.45 22.75
N ILE A 138 -4.95 5.26 22.83
CA ILE A 138 -5.68 3.99 22.74
C ILE A 138 -6.05 3.58 24.17
N LEU A 139 -7.34 3.41 24.44
CA LEU A 139 -7.89 3.07 25.74
C LEU A 139 -8.66 1.75 25.67
N GLU A 140 -8.97 1.19 26.84
CA GLU A 140 -9.84 0.01 26.97
C GLU A 140 -9.41 -1.15 26.07
N GLU A 141 -8.12 -1.53 26.14
CA GLU A 141 -7.58 -2.66 25.34
C GLU A 141 -7.77 -2.48 23.83
N GLY A 142 -7.66 -1.24 23.33
CA GLY A 142 -7.84 -0.96 21.90
C GLY A 142 -9.25 -0.59 21.48
N LYS A 143 -10.24 -0.68 22.37
CA LYS A 143 -11.66 -0.55 22.03
C LYS A 143 -12.16 0.89 22.00
N ARG A 144 -11.39 1.85 22.53
CA ARG A 144 -11.76 3.28 22.55
C ARG A 144 -10.59 4.17 22.18
N LEU A 145 -10.88 5.29 21.52
CA LEU A 145 -9.88 6.32 21.18
C LEU A 145 -10.23 7.64 21.85
N GLU A 146 -9.23 8.32 22.38
CA GLU A 146 -9.34 9.68 22.92
C GLU A 146 -8.33 10.59 22.21
N LEU A 147 -8.80 11.70 21.65
CA LEU A 147 -7.92 12.64 20.96
C LEU A 147 -6.97 13.30 21.97
N LEU A 148 -5.67 13.10 21.79
CA LEU A 148 -4.65 13.71 22.65
C LEU A 148 -4.27 15.11 22.14
N HIS A 149 -3.90 15.21 20.86
CA HIS A 149 -3.60 16.48 20.22
C HIS A 149 -3.63 16.39 18.69
N GLN A 150 -3.77 17.55 18.06
CA GLN A 150 -3.73 17.73 16.61
C GLN A 150 -2.51 18.57 16.24
N THR A 151 -1.59 17.99 15.47
CA THR A 151 -0.37 18.69 15.02
C THR A 151 -0.54 19.17 13.58
N GLU A 152 -0.49 20.47 13.36
CA GLU A 152 -0.54 21.06 12.02
C GLU A 152 0.68 20.70 11.18
N VAL A 153 0.43 20.43 9.90
CA VAL A 153 1.43 20.23 8.86
C VAL A 153 1.02 20.96 7.57
N ASP A 154 2.00 21.20 6.71
CA ASP A 154 1.95 22.08 5.53
C ASP A 154 1.39 21.43 4.25
N ASP A 155 1.17 20.11 4.22
CA ASP A 155 0.57 19.38 3.09
C ASP A 155 -0.17 18.14 3.63
N VAL A 156 -0.85 17.39 2.77
CA VAL A 156 -1.56 16.16 3.12
C VAL A 156 -0.56 15.06 3.53
N PRO A 157 -0.67 14.49 4.75
CA PRO A 157 0.07 13.32 5.17
C PRO A 157 -0.53 12.04 4.55
N LEU A 158 0.06 11.56 3.45
CA LEU A 158 -0.45 10.41 2.70
C LEU A 158 0.11 9.06 3.19
N ALA A 159 1.23 9.08 3.92
CA ALA A 159 1.86 7.88 4.47
C ALA A 159 2.35 8.11 5.90
N LEU A 160 2.10 7.13 6.77
CA LEU A 160 2.55 7.11 8.17
C LEU A 160 3.12 5.73 8.49
N LEU A 161 4.16 5.72 9.32
CA LEU A 161 4.85 4.51 9.72
C LEU A 161 5.47 4.70 11.12
N GLY A 162 5.26 3.75 12.02
CA GLY A 162 6.02 3.70 13.27
C GLY A 162 7.42 3.15 13.02
N ILE A 163 8.47 3.84 13.48
CA ILE A 163 9.86 3.37 13.37
C ILE A 163 10.65 3.73 14.63
N LYS A 164 11.27 2.71 15.25
CA LYS A 164 12.17 2.85 16.42
C LYS A 164 11.65 3.83 17.49
N GLY A 165 10.39 3.67 17.91
CA GLY A 165 9.79 4.49 18.97
C GLY A 165 9.37 5.90 18.54
N ARG A 166 9.29 6.16 17.23
CA ARG A 166 8.97 7.47 16.63
C ARG A 166 8.00 7.31 15.46
N LEU A 167 7.41 8.41 15.03
CA LEU A 167 6.58 8.45 13.83
C LEU A 167 7.42 8.92 12.64
N CYS A 168 7.41 8.16 11.55
CA CYS A 168 7.82 8.59 10.22
C CYS A 168 6.58 8.97 9.41
N ALA A 169 6.60 10.16 8.80
CA ALA A 169 5.47 10.68 8.04
C ALA A 169 5.92 11.21 6.66
N GLY A 170 5.21 10.80 5.62
CA GLY A 170 5.28 11.38 4.28
C GLY A 170 4.22 12.47 4.14
N VAL A 171 4.63 13.73 4.22
CA VAL A 171 3.76 14.91 4.15
C VAL A 171 4.03 15.65 2.86
N GLY A 172 3.15 15.48 1.86
CA GLY A 172 3.46 15.92 0.50
C GLY A 172 4.81 15.33 0.06
N LYS A 173 5.74 16.19 -0.34
CA LYS A 173 7.11 15.82 -0.77
C LYS A 173 8.13 15.69 0.37
N ALA A 174 7.70 15.84 1.63
CA ALA A 174 8.59 15.86 2.78
C ALA A 174 8.51 14.56 3.57
N LEU A 175 9.64 13.87 3.73
CA LEU A 175 9.80 12.77 4.69
C LEU A 175 10.24 13.35 6.03
N ARG A 176 9.52 13.03 7.11
CA ARG A 176 9.74 13.61 8.43
C ARG A 176 9.75 12.57 9.53
N ILE A 177 10.65 12.75 10.50
CA ILE A 177 10.61 12.02 11.78
C ILE A 177 10.01 12.93 12.85
N TYR A 178 9.04 12.40 13.57
CA TYR A 178 8.35 13.05 14.67
C TYR A 178 8.49 12.24 15.96
N GLU A 179 8.64 12.96 17.06
CA GLU A 179 8.62 12.42 18.41
C GLU A 179 7.39 12.94 19.17
N MET A 180 6.92 12.17 20.15
CA MET A 180 5.79 12.57 20.98
C MET A 180 6.14 13.78 21.85
N GLY A 181 5.30 14.82 21.80
CA GLY A 181 5.35 15.95 22.73
C GLY A 181 4.15 15.98 23.67
N LYS A 182 4.06 17.02 24.50
CA LYS A 182 2.92 17.19 25.42
C LYS A 182 1.68 17.75 24.71
N LYS A 183 1.86 18.67 23.76
CA LYS A 183 0.78 19.40 23.07
C LYS A 183 0.72 19.15 21.57
N LYS A 184 1.79 18.60 20.99
CA LYS A 184 1.93 18.31 19.55
C LYS A 184 3.10 17.36 19.34
N LEU A 185 3.16 16.75 18.17
CA LEU A 185 4.33 16.02 17.70
C LEU A 185 5.47 16.99 17.36
N LEU A 186 6.69 16.64 17.78
CA LEU A 186 7.88 17.45 17.57
C LEU A 186 8.66 16.91 16.37
N ARG A 187 8.74 17.69 15.29
CA ARG A 187 9.55 17.34 14.11
C ARG A 187 11.03 17.33 14.50
N LYS A 188 11.70 16.19 14.36
CA LYS A 188 13.12 15.99 14.69
C LYS A 188 14.00 16.05 13.47
N SER A 189 13.59 15.42 12.38
CA SER A 189 14.33 15.42 11.12
C SER A 189 13.36 15.59 9.96
N GLU A 190 13.86 16.16 8.88
CA GLU A 190 13.11 16.40 7.65
C GLU A 190 14.03 16.23 6.44
N ASN A 191 13.49 15.62 5.39
CA ASN A 191 14.09 15.57 4.07
C ASN A 191 13.01 15.95 3.04
N LYS A 192 13.31 16.92 2.17
CA LYS A 192 12.40 17.45 1.13
C LYS A 192 12.91 17.22 -0.30
N THR A 193 13.82 16.27 -0.50
CA THR A 193 14.43 16.03 -1.82
C THR A 193 13.51 15.31 -2.81
N PHE A 194 12.36 14.80 -2.35
CA PHE A 194 11.41 14.09 -3.21
C PHE A 194 10.75 15.04 -4.21
N SER A 195 10.60 14.59 -5.45
CA SER A 195 10.04 15.38 -6.54
C SER A 195 8.51 15.41 -6.52
N SER A 196 7.87 14.39 -5.95
CA SER A 196 6.42 14.26 -5.88
C SER A 196 5.96 13.77 -4.49
N PRO A 197 4.64 13.73 -4.21
CA PRO A 197 4.14 13.30 -2.91
C PRO A 197 4.53 11.86 -2.55
N ILE A 198 4.88 11.65 -1.29
CA ILE A 198 5.15 10.33 -0.72
C ILE A 198 3.81 9.63 -0.44
N VAL A 199 3.59 8.45 -1.01
CA VAL A 199 2.30 7.73 -0.93
C VAL A 199 2.36 6.45 -0.10
N THR A 200 3.54 5.85 0.03
CA THR A 200 3.76 4.64 0.84
C THR A 200 5.06 4.73 1.62
N LEU A 201 5.07 4.09 2.80
CA LEU A 201 6.22 3.94 3.66
C LEU A 201 6.23 2.51 4.21
N THR A 202 7.39 1.86 4.17
CA THR A 202 7.65 0.62 4.90
C THR A 202 9.08 0.64 5.42
N SER A 203 9.38 -0.16 6.44
CA SER A 203 10.72 -0.17 7.03
C SER A 203 11.12 -1.54 7.55
N GLN A 204 12.42 -1.77 7.57
CA GLN A 204 13.05 -2.84 8.34
C GLN A 204 14.28 -2.24 9.03
N ALA A 205 14.37 -2.43 10.35
CA ALA A 205 15.40 -1.81 11.19
C ALA A 205 15.48 -0.27 10.99
N SER A 206 16.61 0.25 10.48
CA SER A 206 16.84 1.69 10.23
C SER A 206 16.40 2.15 8.84
N ARG A 207 16.14 1.19 7.96
CA ARG A 207 15.93 1.43 6.54
C ARG A 207 14.46 1.68 6.28
N ILE A 208 14.21 2.75 5.54
CA ILE A 208 12.88 3.22 5.18
C ILE A 208 12.78 3.15 3.66
N ILE A 209 11.81 2.42 3.15
CA ILE A 209 11.44 2.46 1.75
C ILE A 209 10.32 3.47 1.58
N VAL A 210 10.55 4.42 0.68
CA VAL A 210 9.65 5.51 0.37
C VAL A 210 9.12 5.30 -1.04
N GLY A 211 7.81 5.07 -1.17
CA GLY A 211 7.15 5.08 -2.46
C GLY A 211 6.69 6.50 -2.81
N ASP A 212 7.26 7.04 -3.88
CA ASP A 212 6.90 8.31 -4.47
C ASP A 212 5.74 8.13 -5.47
N MET A 213 4.85 9.12 -5.57
CA MET A 213 3.66 9.04 -6.42
C MET A 213 3.98 8.91 -7.92
N GLN A 214 5.19 9.30 -8.35
CA GLN A 214 5.60 9.31 -9.75
C GLN A 214 7.01 8.74 -9.98
N GLU A 215 7.94 8.96 -9.06
CA GLU A 215 9.35 8.57 -9.19
C GLU A 215 9.67 7.26 -8.46
N SER A 216 8.78 6.26 -8.55
CA SER A 216 9.03 4.89 -8.06
C SER A 216 9.41 4.86 -6.57
N ILE A 217 10.39 4.04 -6.21
CA ILE A 217 10.85 3.81 -4.85
C ILE A 217 12.19 4.48 -4.56
N HIS A 218 12.34 4.91 -3.32
CA HIS A 218 13.59 5.44 -2.78
C HIS A 218 13.94 4.70 -1.49
N PHE A 219 15.22 4.41 -1.32
CA PHE A 219 15.79 3.85 -0.10
C PHE A 219 16.36 5.00 0.72
N ALA A 220 15.79 5.16 1.91
CA ALA A 220 16.20 6.14 2.90
C ALA A 220 16.66 5.47 4.20
N THR A 221 17.45 6.18 4.98
CA THR A 221 17.90 5.74 6.30
C THR A 221 17.81 6.89 7.28
N TYR A 222 17.40 6.59 8.51
CA TYR A 222 17.42 7.54 9.62
C TYR A 222 18.65 7.29 10.50
N LYS A 223 19.59 8.23 10.49
CA LYS A 223 20.79 8.21 11.33
C LYS A 223 20.51 8.98 12.62
N ALA A 224 20.33 8.25 13.72
CA ALA A 224 19.89 8.82 15.00
C ALA A 224 20.94 9.74 15.65
N GLU A 225 22.23 9.38 15.54
CA GLU A 225 23.35 10.15 16.12
C GLU A 225 23.47 11.55 15.50
N SER A 226 23.35 11.63 14.17
CA SER A 226 23.37 12.89 13.44
C SER A 226 21.99 13.52 13.28
N ASN A 227 20.94 12.81 13.69
CA ASN A 227 19.53 13.15 13.50
C ASN A 227 19.19 13.55 12.05
N ARG A 228 19.65 12.73 11.09
CA ARG A 228 19.48 12.97 9.65
C ARG A 228 18.63 11.90 8.98
N LEU A 229 17.80 12.34 8.04
CA LEU A 229 17.11 11.50 7.07
C LEU A 229 17.82 11.62 5.72
N LEU A 230 18.43 10.53 5.27
CA LEU A 230 19.24 10.52 4.05
C LEU A 230 18.65 9.52 3.06
N VAL A 231 18.48 9.96 1.82
CA VAL A 231 18.15 9.09 0.68
C VAL A 231 19.48 8.67 0.06
N PHE A 232 19.69 7.37 -0.11
CA PHE A 232 20.96 6.83 -0.59
C PHE A 232 20.81 5.99 -1.86
N ALA A 233 19.61 5.47 -2.15
CA ALA A 233 19.33 4.84 -3.43
C ALA A 233 17.92 5.12 -3.93
N ASP A 234 17.71 4.99 -5.24
CA ASP A 234 16.41 5.14 -5.91
C ASP A 234 16.32 4.22 -7.13
N ASP A 235 15.14 4.16 -7.75
CA ASP A 235 14.93 3.46 -9.02
C ASP A 235 15.44 4.30 -10.20
N THR A 236 15.72 3.61 -11.31
CA THR A 236 16.13 4.23 -12.58
C THR A 236 14.95 4.67 -13.45
N SER A 237 13.72 4.26 -13.12
CA SER A 237 12.53 4.54 -13.91
C SER A 237 11.42 5.12 -13.05
N ALA A 238 10.69 6.08 -13.62
CA ALA A 238 9.48 6.62 -13.02
C ALA A 238 8.38 5.55 -12.98
N ARG A 239 7.76 5.37 -11.80
CA ARG A 239 6.66 4.44 -11.57
C ARG A 239 5.67 5.04 -10.58
N TRP A 240 4.38 4.87 -10.86
CA TRP A 240 3.29 5.49 -10.12
C TRP A 240 2.86 4.59 -8.96
N VAL A 241 3.68 4.57 -7.90
CA VAL A 241 3.54 3.62 -6.79
C VAL A 241 2.17 3.74 -6.13
N THR A 242 1.56 2.60 -5.86
CA THR A 242 0.31 2.50 -5.07
C THR A 242 0.53 1.75 -3.76
N SER A 243 1.41 0.75 -3.76
CA SER A 243 1.69 -0.13 -2.62
C SER A 243 3.12 -0.66 -2.70
N ALA A 244 3.74 -0.93 -1.56
CA ALA A 244 5.08 -1.48 -1.49
C ALA A 244 5.26 -2.32 -0.21
N ALA A 245 6.01 -3.42 -0.32
CA ALA A 245 6.40 -4.25 0.82
C ALA A 245 7.83 -4.76 0.68
N LEU A 246 8.57 -4.76 1.78
CA LEU A 246 9.87 -5.40 1.86
C LEU A 246 9.70 -6.92 1.79
N VAL A 247 10.38 -7.53 0.82
CA VAL A 247 10.49 -8.99 0.68
C VAL A 247 11.66 -9.49 1.52
N ASP A 248 12.74 -8.73 1.55
CA ASP A 248 13.86 -8.88 2.48
C ASP A 248 14.45 -7.49 2.77
N TYR A 249 15.63 -7.42 3.38
CA TYR A 249 16.24 -6.15 3.79
C TYR A 249 16.68 -5.24 2.62
N ASP A 250 16.94 -5.83 1.45
CA ASP A 250 17.44 -5.14 0.27
C ASP A 250 16.43 -5.12 -0.89
N THR A 251 15.35 -5.90 -0.77
CA THR A 251 14.42 -6.21 -1.87
C THR A 251 13.02 -5.77 -1.52
N VAL A 252 12.38 -5.10 -2.45
CA VAL A 252 11.02 -4.59 -2.31
C VAL A 252 10.17 -5.02 -3.49
N ALA A 253 8.96 -5.48 -3.19
CA ALA A 253 7.90 -5.72 -4.15
C ALA A 253 6.97 -4.50 -4.17
N VAL A 254 6.60 -4.05 -5.36
CA VAL A 254 5.90 -2.77 -5.55
C VAL A 254 4.79 -2.94 -6.57
N GLY A 255 3.62 -2.42 -6.25
CA GLY A 255 2.49 -2.26 -7.16
C GLY A 255 2.37 -0.82 -7.67
N ASP A 256 1.89 -0.65 -8.89
CA ASP A 256 1.65 0.68 -9.47
C ASP A 256 0.22 0.89 -10.00
N LYS A 257 -0.08 2.17 -10.29
CA LYS A 257 -1.39 2.63 -10.77
C LYS A 257 -1.78 2.07 -12.14
N PHE A 258 -0.83 1.56 -12.91
CA PHE A 258 -1.04 1.01 -14.24
C PHE A 258 -1.17 -0.53 -14.22
N GLY A 259 -1.27 -1.12 -13.03
CA GLY A 259 -1.50 -2.54 -12.83
C GLY A 259 -0.25 -3.38 -13.05
N ASN A 260 0.94 -2.80 -12.87
CA ASN A 260 2.17 -3.57 -12.82
C ASN A 260 2.51 -3.96 -11.38
N ILE A 261 3.13 -5.13 -11.25
CA ILE A 261 3.87 -5.54 -10.06
C ILE A 261 5.32 -5.78 -10.46
N PHE A 262 6.25 -5.29 -9.63
CA PHE A 262 7.67 -5.42 -9.91
C PHE A 262 8.48 -5.58 -8.63
N ILE A 263 9.68 -6.13 -8.78
CA ILE A 263 10.60 -6.39 -7.67
C ILE A 263 11.91 -5.68 -7.96
N ASN A 264 12.31 -4.78 -7.07
CA ASN A 264 13.59 -4.10 -7.12
C ASN A 264 14.48 -4.53 -5.95
N ARG A 265 15.79 -4.63 -6.20
CA ARG A 265 16.78 -4.95 -5.18
C ARG A 265 17.92 -3.95 -5.17
N LEU A 266 18.30 -3.52 -3.98
CA LEU A 266 19.50 -2.76 -3.71
C LEU A 266 20.76 -3.67 -3.82
N PRO A 267 21.86 -3.22 -4.45
CA PRO A 267 23.11 -3.96 -4.41
C PRO A 267 23.64 -4.19 -2.97
N ALA A 268 24.05 -5.42 -2.66
CA ALA A 268 24.45 -5.82 -1.31
C ALA A 268 25.65 -5.03 -0.76
N ASN A 269 26.61 -4.67 -1.63
CA ASN A 269 27.75 -3.85 -1.25
C ASN A 269 27.34 -2.45 -0.78
N VAL A 270 26.36 -1.84 -1.46
CA VAL A 270 25.81 -0.53 -1.07
C VAL A 270 25.05 -0.65 0.25
N SER A 271 24.25 -1.71 0.39
CA SER A 271 23.52 -2.00 1.63
C SER A 271 24.44 -2.05 2.85
N GLN A 272 25.54 -2.81 2.73
CA GLN A 272 26.53 -2.95 3.80
C GLN A 272 27.23 -1.62 4.11
N GLN A 273 27.68 -0.89 3.08
CA GLN A 273 28.34 0.41 3.26
C GLN A 273 27.46 1.42 4.02
N VAL A 274 26.17 1.47 3.69
CA VAL A 274 25.22 2.37 4.35
C VAL A 274 25.00 2.00 5.80
N ASP A 275 24.98 0.71 6.12
CA ASP A 275 24.76 0.24 7.49
C ASP A 275 26.00 0.43 8.37
N ASP A 276 27.20 0.25 7.80
CA ASP A 276 28.49 0.45 8.46
C ASP A 276 28.84 1.95 8.70
N ASP A 277 28.08 2.89 8.11
CA ASP A 277 28.24 4.33 8.35
C ASP A 277 27.21 4.86 9.37
N PRO A 278 27.51 4.92 10.68
CA PRO A 278 26.56 5.36 11.70
C PRO A 278 26.18 6.85 11.57
N THR A 279 27.06 7.66 10.98
CA THR A 279 26.88 9.11 10.86
C THR A 279 26.09 9.53 9.63
N GLY A 280 26.18 8.73 8.55
CA GLY A 280 25.69 9.06 7.22
C GLY A 280 26.62 9.99 6.43
N ALA A 281 27.86 10.19 6.87
CA ALA A 281 28.84 11.05 6.19
C ALA A 281 29.14 10.57 4.76
N GLY A 282 29.25 9.25 4.54
CA GLY A 282 29.52 8.68 3.23
C GLY A 282 28.45 9.09 2.21
N ILE A 283 27.17 8.85 2.57
CA ILE A 283 26.01 9.15 1.71
C ILE A 283 25.98 10.63 1.29
N MET A 284 26.42 11.54 2.17
CA MET A 284 26.38 12.98 1.90
C MET A 284 27.50 13.47 0.98
N HIS A 285 28.62 12.75 0.93
CA HIS A 285 29.76 13.10 0.08
C HIS A 285 29.75 12.34 -1.25
N GLU A 286 28.85 11.38 -1.42
CA GLU A 286 28.64 10.70 -2.68
C GLU A 286 28.01 11.62 -3.73
N ARG A 287 28.42 11.41 -4.98
CA ARG A 287 27.92 12.19 -6.11
C ARG A 287 26.58 11.64 -6.55
N GLU A 288 25.60 12.53 -6.71
CA GLU A 288 24.30 12.21 -7.32
C GLU A 288 24.47 11.54 -8.69
N PHE A 289 23.64 10.53 -8.96
CA PHE A 289 23.62 9.82 -10.23
C PHE A 289 22.24 9.93 -10.87
N LEU A 290 22.19 10.20 -12.18
CA LEU A 290 20.95 10.41 -12.95
C LEU A 290 20.00 11.43 -12.30
N HIS A 291 20.51 12.53 -11.77
CA HIS A 291 19.73 13.58 -11.07
C HIS A 291 18.90 13.06 -9.89
N GLY A 292 19.37 12.00 -9.21
CA GLY A 292 18.74 11.45 -8.03
C GLY A 292 19.77 10.94 -7.03
N ALA A 293 19.41 9.89 -6.30
CA ALA A 293 20.29 9.28 -5.31
C ALA A 293 21.60 8.73 -5.95
N PRO A 294 22.69 8.63 -5.18
CA PRO A 294 23.98 8.16 -5.69
C PRO A 294 23.93 6.70 -6.17
N HIS A 295 23.13 5.85 -5.54
CA HIS A 295 23.01 4.43 -5.89
C HIS A 295 21.68 4.10 -6.55
N LYS A 296 21.67 3.09 -7.42
CA LYS A 296 20.47 2.65 -8.12
C LYS A 296 20.08 1.23 -7.77
N THR A 297 18.78 1.00 -7.67
CA THR A 297 18.22 -0.32 -7.51
C THR A 297 18.21 -1.08 -8.84
N LYS A 298 18.23 -2.41 -8.76
CA LYS A 298 18.15 -3.30 -9.91
C LYS A 298 16.76 -3.94 -9.99
N LEU A 299 16.10 -3.78 -11.13
CA LEU A 299 14.88 -4.51 -11.44
C LEU A 299 15.16 -6.01 -11.57
N LEU A 300 14.59 -6.81 -10.68
CA LEU A 300 14.69 -8.27 -10.68
C LEU A 300 13.55 -8.92 -11.46
N ALA A 301 12.32 -8.47 -11.23
CA ALA A 301 11.13 -9.03 -11.84
C ALA A 301 10.11 -7.93 -12.21
N HIS A 302 9.34 -8.17 -13.27
CA HIS A 302 8.29 -7.25 -13.73
C HIS A 302 7.17 -8.01 -14.42
N PHE A 303 5.92 -7.67 -14.10
CA PHE A 303 4.74 -8.28 -14.69
C PHE A 303 3.54 -7.33 -14.67
N ASN A 304 2.81 -7.23 -15.79
CA ASN A 304 1.52 -6.55 -15.83
C ASN A 304 0.40 -7.51 -15.41
N VAL A 305 -0.18 -7.25 -14.25
CA VAL A 305 -1.30 -8.02 -13.68
C VAL A 305 -2.57 -7.77 -14.50
N GLY A 306 -2.77 -6.53 -14.95
CA GLY A 306 -3.99 -6.09 -15.64
C GLY A 306 -5.08 -5.54 -14.71
N ASP A 307 -4.80 -5.50 -13.40
CA ASP A 307 -5.61 -4.84 -12.37
C ASP A 307 -4.72 -3.93 -11.53
N ILE A 308 -5.25 -2.80 -11.06
CA ILE A 308 -4.49 -1.81 -10.30
C ILE A 308 -4.19 -2.39 -8.93
N VAL A 309 -2.91 -2.63 -8.64
CA VAL A 309 -2.49 -3.20 -7.37
C VAL A 309 -2.72 -2.16 -6.25
N THR A 310 -3.41 -2.57 -5.20
CA THR A 310 -3.81 -1.70 -4.06
C THR A 310 -3.09 -2.05 -2.77
N SER A 311 -2.68 -3.31 -2.60
CA SER A 311 -1.84 -3.77 -1.49
C SER A 311 -0.87 -4.85 -1.95
N VAL A 312 0.28 -4.91 -1.29
CA VAL A 312 1.33 -5.92 -1.48
C VAL A 312 1.82 -6.31 -0.10
N HIS A 313 1.96 -7.61 0.16
CA HIS A 313 2.41 -8.16 1.43
C HIS A 313 3.31 -9.37 1.19
N ARG A 314 4.42 -9.46 1.94
CA ARG A 314 5.12 -10.73 2.14
C ARG A 314 4.36 -11.52 3.20
N ALA A 315 3.95 -12.74 2.89
CA ALA A 315 3.21 -13.59 3.81
C ALA A 315 3.46 -15.07 3.56
N ALA A 316 3.36 -15.89 4.61
CA ALA A 316 3.17 -17.32 4.50
C ALA A 316 1.66 -17.62 4.59
N LEU A 317 1.06 -18.09 3.49
CA LEU A 317 -0.38 -18.37 3.44
C LEU A 317 -0.75 -19.71 4.09
N VAL A 318 0.24 -20.58 4.28
CA VAL A 318 0.08 -21.90 4.92
C VAL A 318 1.06 -21.99 6.09
N PRO A 319 0.66 -22.55 7.25
CA PRO A 319 1.58 -22.83 8.34
C PRO A 319 2.77 -23.70 7.87
N GLY A 320 4.00 -23.20 8.03
CA GLY A 320 5.20 -23.88 7.54
C GLY A 320 5.41 -23.83 6.02
N GLY A 321 4.53 -23.15 5.29
CA GLY A 321 4.69 -22.87 3.86
C GLY A 321 5.80 -21.86 3.60
N ARG A 322 6.13 -21.68 2.31
CA ARG A 322 7.10 -20.67 1.89
C ARG A 322 6.46 -19.28 1.92
N ASP A 323 7.29 -18.28 2.13
CA ASP A 323 6.86 -16.89 1.94
C ASP A 323 6.60 -16.61 0.46
N VAL A 324 5.46 -15.99 0.21
CA VAL A 324 5.04 -15.50 -1.09
C VAL A 324 4.84 -13.98 -1.03
N VAL A 325 4.77 -13.35 -2.20
CA VAL A 325 4.30 -11.97 -2.30
C VAL A 325 2.82 -12.01 -2.69
N ALA A 326 1.95 -11.80 -1.71
CA ALA A 326 0.52 -11.65 -1.94
C ALA A 326 0.21 -10.21 -2.34
N TYR A 327 -0.74 -10.03 -3.26
CA TYR A 327 -1.21 -8.71 -3.67
C TYR A 327 -2.72 -8.69 -3.89
N THR A 328 -3.31 -7.51 -3.74
CA THR A 328 -4.73 -7.27 -4.04
C THR A 328 -4.88 -6.23 -5.14
N GLY A 329 -5.90 -6.38 -5.98
CA GLY A 329 -6.24 -5.46 -7.06
C GLY A 329 -7.52 -4.68 -6.81
N LEU A 330 -7.68 -3.55 -7.50
CA LEU A 330 -8.84 -2.67 -7.38
C LEU A 330 -10.14 -3.34 -7.81
N HIS A 331 -10.10 -4.22 -8.81
CA HIS A 331 -11.27 -4.97 -9.28
C HIS A 331 -11.59 -6.22 -8.44
N GLY A 332 -10.94 -6.39 -7.28
CA GLY A 332 -11.15 -7.53 -6.38
C GLY A 332 -10.19 -8.71 -6.61
N THR A 333 -9.16 -8.54 -7.45
CA THR A 333 -8.12 -9.55 -7.64
C THR A 333 -7.41 -9.85 -6.33
N ILE A 334 -7.18 -11.12 -6.02
CA ILE A 334 -6.24 -11.58 -4.99
C ILE A 334 -5.26 -12.50 -5.70
N GLY A 335 -4.00 -12.10 -5.76
CA GLY A 335 -2.96 -12.85 -6.46
C GLY A 335 -1.75 -13.09 -5.59
N VAL A 336 -0.92 -14.03 -6.02
CA VAL A 336 0.32 -14.42 -5.33
C VAL A 336 1.45 -14.57 -6.34
N LEU A 337 2.64 -14.04 -6.00
CA LEU A 337 3.88 -14.38 -6.68
C LEU A 337 4.61 -15.42 -5.84
N ILE A 338 4.80 -16.60 -6.43
CA ILE A 338 5.39 -17.76 -5.77
C ILE A 338 6.85 -17.89 -6.22
N PRO A 339 7.84 -17.82 -5.32
CA PRO A 339 9.23 -18.08 -5.68
C PRO A 339 9.44 -19.57 -5.99
N LEU A 340 10.01 -19.86 -7.17
CA LEU A 340 10.34 -21.22 -7.58
C LEU A 340 11.61 -21.70 -6.87
N ALA A 341 11.62 -22.97 -6.46
CA ALA A 341 12.71 -23.53 -5.64
C ALA A 341 13.93 -23.97 -6.44
N SER A 342 13.70 -24.47 -7.65
CA SER A 342 14.74 -25.11 -8.45
C SER A 342 14.76 -24.51 -9.85
N LYS A 343 15.93 -24.57 -10.49
CA LYS A 343 16.07 -24.22 -11.89
C LYS A 343 15.21 -25.13 -12.79
N GLU A 344 15.08 -26.40 -12.43
CA GLU A 344 14.22 -27.34 -13.14
C GLU A 344 12.75 -26.87 -13.16
N ASP A 345 12.24 -26.35 -12.03
CA ASP A 345 10.88 -25.82 -11.95
C ASP A 345 10.71 -24.58 -12.84
N VAL A 346 11.73 -23.71 -12.87
CA VAL A 346 11.77 -22.52 -13.73
C VAL A 346 11.74 -22.93 -15.20
N ASP A 347 12.62 -23.83 -15.62
CA ASP A 347 12.72 -24.30 -17.00
C ASP A 347 11.42 -25.00 -17.42
N PHE A 348 10.86 -25.86 -16.57
CA PHE A 348 9.58 -26.54 -16.80
C PHE A 348 8.42 -25.56 -17.03
N ILE A 349 8.19 -24.64 -16.09
CA ILE A 349 7.01 -23.77 -16.16
C ILE A 349 7.15 -22.71 -17.25
N THR A 350 8.37 -22.26 -17.54
CA THR A 350 8.65 -21.34 -18.64
C THR A 350 8.37 -21.99 -19.98
N THR A 351 8.81 -23.24 -20.19
CA THR A 351 8.53 -23.98 -21.43
C THR A 351 7.03 -24.29 -21.56
N LEU A 352 6.36 -24.67 -20.47
CA LEU A 352 4.91 -24.85 -20.49
C LEU A 352 4.17 -23.57 -20.89
N GLU A 353 4.54 -22.42 -20.33
CA GLU A 353 3.95 -21.13 -20.70
C GLU A 353 4.14 -20.84 -22.19
N GLN A 354 5.31 -21.13 -22.75
CA GLN A 354 5.58 -20.94 -24.19
C GLN A 354 4.62 -21.78 -25.06
N HIS A 355 4.40 -23.06 -24.73
CA HIS A 355 3.43 -23.89 -25.45
C HIS A 355 2.00 -23.35 -25.27
N MET A 356 1.62 -22.97 -24.06
CA MET A 356 0.28 -22.48 -23.76
C MET A 356 -0.05 -21.17 -24.48
N ARG A 357 0.95 -20.31 -24.75
CA ARG A 357 0.75 -19.09 -25.56
C ARG A 357 0.29 -19.39 -26.98
N SER A 358 0.77 -20.48 -27.57
CA SER A 358 0.37 -20.90 -28.93
C SER A 358 -0.93 -21.70 -28.95
N GLU A 359 -1.12 -22.59 -27.98
CA GLU A 359 -2.25 -23.53 -27.95
C GLU A 359 -3.52 -22.95 -27.29
N HIS A 360 -3.37 -21.95 -26.43
CA HIS A 360 -4.47 -21.25 -25.77
C HIS A 360 -4.37 -19.73 -26.01
N PRO A 361 -4.52 -19.25 -27.25
CA PRO A 361 -4.45 -17.84 -27.56
C PRO A 361 -5.54 -17.03 -26.84
N SER A 362 -5.32 -15.72 -26.70
CA SER A 362 -6.31 -14.82 -26.10
C SER A 362 -7.62 -14.82 -26.88
N LEU A 363 -8.75 -14.88 -26.18
CA LEU A 363 -10.10 -14.83 -26.76
C LEU A 363 -10.36 -13.54 -27.56
N VAL A 364 -9.67 -12.45 -27.21
CA VAL A 364 -9.80 -11.15 -27.88
C VAL A 364 -8.66 -10.88 -28.88
N GLY A 365 -7.89 -11.92 -29.23
CA GLY A 365 -6.79 -11.82 -30.20
C GLY A 365 -5.56 -11.04 -29.71
N ARG A 366 -5.47 -10.74 -28.40
CA ARG A 366 -4.31 -10.04 -27.83
C ARG A 366 -3.15 -11.02 -27.63
N ASP A 367 -1.96 -10.65 -28.09
CA ASP A 367 -0.75 -11.41 -27.78
C ASP A 367 -0.47 -11.41 -26.27
N HIS A 368 -0.19 -12.59 -25.71
CA HIS A 368 -0.02 -12.77 -24.27
C HIS A 368 1.21 -12.06 -23.74
N LEU A 369 2.36 -12.19 -24.42
CA LEU A 369 3.61 -11.61 -23.97
C LEU A 369 3.57 -10.07 -24.05
N ALA A 370 2.97 -9.53 -25.12
CA ALA A 370 2.73 -8.10 -25.27
C ALA A 370 1.74 -7.55 -24.23
N TYR A 371 0.76 -8.36 -23.79
CA TYR A 371 -0.14 -7.98 -22.70
C TYR A 371 0.57 -7.96 -21.34
N ARG A 372 1.28 -9.04 -20.98
CA ARG A 372 2.01 -9.12 -19.70
C ARG A 372 3.19 -8.15 -19.62
N GLY A 373 3.72 -7.74 -20.77
CA GLY A 373 4.77 -6.73 -20.92
C GLY A 373 4.28 -5.34 -21.34
N TYR A 374 3.03 -4.98 -21.04
CA TYR A 374 2.37 -3.78 -21.61
C TYR A 374 3.19 -2.48 -21.48
N TYR A 375 3.78 -2.24 -20.30
CA TYR A 375 4.55 -1.02 -20.01
C TYR A 375 6.05 -1.27 -19.99
N VAL A 376 6.47 -2.38 -19.38
CA VAL A 376 7.87 -2.83 -19.31
C VAL A 376 7.86 -4.32 -19.64
N PRO A 377 8.83 -4.82 -20.44
CA PRO A 377 8.91 -6.23 -20.80
C PRO A 377 8.85 -7.15 -19.58
N VAL A 378 8.14 -8.27 -19.73
CA VAL A 378 8.08 -9.31 -18.70
C VAL A 378 9.49 -9.72 -18.33
N LYS A 379 9.77 -9.78 -17.03
CA LYS A 379 11.07 -10.18 -16.51
C LYS A 379 10.88 -11.13 -15.35
N ALA A 380 11.47 -12.32 -15.45
CA ALA A 380 11.54 -13.31 -14.37
C ALA A 380 10.20 -13.65 -13.68
N VAL A 381 9.10 -13.59 -14.43
CA VAL A 381 7.76 -14.00 -13.99
C VAL A 381 7.13 -14.84 -15.09
N VAL A 382 6.47 -15.92 -14.70
CA VAL A 382 5.70 -16.81 -15.58
C VAL A 382 4.24 -16.72 -15.20
N ASP A 383 3.35 -16.64 -16.19
CA ASP A 383 1.91 -16.55 -15.96
C ASP A 383 1.30 -17.91 -15.58
N GLY A 384 1.15 -18.13 -14.27
CA GLY A 384 0.53 -19.34 -13.71
C GLY A 384 -0.92 -19.54 -14.18
N ASP A 385 -1.69 -18.47 -14.33
CA ASP A 385 -3.09 -18.55 -14.77
C ASP A 385 -3.21 -19.10 -16.19
N LEU A 386 -2.25 -18.76 -17.07
CA LEU A 386 -2.16 -19.34 -18.41
C LEU A 386 -1.75 -20.81 -18.35
N CYS A 387 -0.78 -21.15 -17.50
CA CYS A 387 -0.29 -22.52 -17.35
C CYS A 387 -1.37 -23.48 -16.83
N GLU A 388 -2.21 -23.05 -15.90
CA GLU A 388 -3.32 -23.86 -15.37
C GLU A 388 -4.37 -24.22 -16.42
N ARG A 389 -4.48 -23.44 -17.50
CA ARG A 389 -5.37 -23.77 -18.63
C ARG A 389 -4.92 -24.99 -19.43
N PHE A 390 -3.74 -25.54 -19.17
CA PHE A 390 -3.30 -26.82 -19.73
C PHE A 390 -4.36 -27.92 -19.53
N ALA A 391 -5.01 -27.95 -18.36
CA ALA A 391 -6.06 -28.91 -18.04
C ALA A 391 -7.30 -28.81 -18.96
N MET A 392 -7.51 -27.66 -19.61
CA MET A 392 -8.65 -27.41 -20.49
C MET A 392 -8.35 -27.76 -21.97
N LEU A 393 -7.09 -28.04 -22.31
CA LEU A 393 -6.74 -28.42 -23.68
C LEU A 393 -7.29 -29.79 -24.07
N PRO A 394 -7.56 -30.04 -25.36
CA PRO A 394 -7.88 -31.38 -25.84
C PRO A 394 -6.78 -32.39 -25.50
N SER A 395 -7.16 -33.64 -25.22
CA SER A 395 -6.22 -34.71 -24.78
C SER A 395 -5.04 -34.90 -25.74
N THR A 396 -5.24 -34.72 -27.05
CA THR A 396 -4.17 -34.80 -28.06
C THR A 396 -3.10 -33.73 -27.85
N LYS A 397 -3.51 -32.49 -27.57
CA LYS A 397 -2.61 -31.36 -27.31
C LYS A 397 -1.90 -31.49 -25.97
N GLN A 398 -2.62 -31.91 -24.93
CA GLN A 398 -2.01 -32.21 -23.63
C GLN A 398 -0.89 -33.25 -23.76
N LYS A 399 -1.13 -34.35 -24.49
CA LYS A 399 -0.13 -35.40 -24.73
C LYS A 399 1.07 -34.88 -25.53
N SER A 400 0.84 -34.05 -26.55
CA SER A 400 1.92 -33.45 -27.34
C SER A 400 2.85 -32.60 -26.47
N ILE A 401 2.27 -31.64 -25.74
CA ILE A 401 3.03 -30.72 -24.88
C ILE A 401 3.73 -31.49 -23.75
N ALA A 402 3.05 -32.44 -23.11
CA ALA A 402 3.67 -33.24 -22.05
C ALA A 402 4.85 -34.06 -22.59
N GLY A 403 4.73 -34.61 -23.80
CA GLY A 403 5.82 -35.31 -24.49
C GLY A 403 7.01 -34.41 -24.77
N GLU A 404 6.79 -33.16 -25.21
CA GLU A 404 7.86 -32.17 -25.43
C GLU A 404 8.54 -31.72 -24.12
N LEU A 405 7.84 -31.84 -23.00
CA LEU A 405 8.39 -31.60 -21.65
C LEU A 405 9.05 -32.85 -21.04
N ASP A 406 9.14 -33.97 -21.77
CA ASP A 406 9.59 -35.27 -21.26
C ASP A 406 8.84 -35.70 -19.98
N ARG A 407 7.52 -35.51 -19.98
CA ARG A 407 6.60 -35.84 -18.87
C ARG A 407 5.32 -36.49 -19.38
N THR A 408 4.57 -37.10 -18.46
CA THR A 408 3.19 -37.50 -18.70
C THR A 408 2.23 -36.35 -18.40
N VAL A 409 1.03 -36.38 -18.98
CA VAL A 409 -0.02 -35.39 -18.69
C VAL A 409 -0.33 -35.32 -17.19
N GLY A 410 -0.37 -36.48 -16.52
CA GLY A 410 -0.60 -36.55 -15.07
C GLY A 410 0.51 -35.90 -14.24
N GLU A 411 1.76 -36.03 -14.67
CA GLU A 411 2.90 -35.37 -14.01
C GLU A 411 2.86 -33.85 -14.18
N VAL A 412 2.52 -33.36 -15.38
CA VAL A 412 2.35 -31.91 -15.63
C VAL A 412 1.27 -31.32 -14.73
N LEU A 413 0.09 -31.96 -14.69
CA LEU A 413 -1.03 -31.52 -13.85
C LEU A 413 -0.67 -31.55 -12.36
N LYS A 414 -0.07 -32.65 -11.89
CA LYS A 414 0.39 -32.78 -10.51
C LYS A 414 1.43 -31.73 -10.14
N LYS A 415 2.31 -31.37 -11.08
CA LYS A 415 3.33 -30.34 -10.85
C LYS A 415 2.71 -28.94 -10.73
N LEU A 416 1.76 -28.59 -11.59
CA LEU A 416 1.00 -27.33 -11.51
C LEU A 416 0.26 -27.22 -10.18
N GLU A 417 -0.49 -28.25 -9.81
CA GLU A 417 -1.21 -28.31 -8.54
C GLU A 417 -0.24 -28.19 -7.35
N GLY A 418 0.90 -28.91 -7.39
CA GLY A 418 1.91 -28.84 -6.36
C GLY A 418 2.52 -27.44 -6.17
N LEU A 419 2.74 -26.69 -7.26
CA LEU A 419 3.21 -25.30 -7.17
C LEU A 419 2.16 -24.39 -6.52
N ARG A 420 0.89 -24.56 -6.88
CA ARG A 420 -0.22 -23.79 -6.33
C ARG A 420 -0.39 -24.07 -4.84
N VAL A 421 -0.56 -25.34 -4.46
CA VAL A 421 -0.77 -25.75 -3.06
C VAL A 421 0.42 -25.35 -2.17
N ALA A 422 1.65 -25.47 -2.66
CA ALA A 422 2.84 -25.08 -1.89
C ALA A 422 2.94 -23.57 -1.65
N GLY A 423 2.39 -22.74 -2.53
CA GLY A 423 2.45 -21.28 -2.44
C GLY A 423 1.22 -20.62 -1.81
N SER A 424 0.02 -21.15 -2.09
CA SER A 424 -1.24 -20.55 -1.66
C SER A 424 -1.99 -21.37 -0.61
N GLY A 425 -1.71 -22.67 -0.51
CA GLY A 425 -2.52 -23.60 0.30
C GLY A 425 -3.85 -24.02 -0.31
N PHE A 426 -4.15 -23.57 -1.52
CA PHE A 426 -5.39 -23.83 -2.26
C PHE A 426 -5.15 -24.61 -3.54
#